data_AF-A0A0M9G671-F1
#
_entry.id   AF-A0A0M9G671-F1
#
_cell.length_a   1.000
_cell.length_b   1.000
_cell.length_c   1.000
_cell.angle_alpha   90.00
_cell.angle_beta   90.00
_cell.angle_gamma   90.00
#
_symmetry.space_group_name_H-M   'P 1'
#
loop_
_entity.id
_entity.type
_entity.pdbx_description
1 polymer ?
#
loop_
_entity_poly.entity_id
_entity_poly.type
_entity_poly.pdbx_seq_one_letter_code
_entity_poly.pdbx_strand_id
1 'polypeptide(L)'
;MRIALKRCGETADSVGVLQCQRRHITRLYTSYYKGELFPSQLVRPLERLPRGVLLAAARKGQPWSTAAVSSPADQAAGGRATTPESVSWDDVDSTDLVHVNAQPSAVAAGDGLAPKRPYVPLGEVAKLELQADYLTEGGLHQEALEYYGVVTRAYEMAYPKDHPQVAGIRIKLAGAFRRTGRFESSKASCEAALQMLDNAPQPSLELIVEALFELALTTEAMGDAAAGGIYEEAVTLVDTFHNAGQSHKMLRLLPRLGRRFNLNFEEKFLYFSPFDVDRVFALADQCLARAEAFYDGKNDRDGVMRVLQRRKELIDKKFFNMRDFAGRIHTMRGHWKRRAQTLTNAPTPEELLRYSPTIHQVHRDFQYELNAPIGREGEVQQGVNRVVMDSGNPYRRRGIQANRMMRDADKNYAKYVRAKEFGQ
;
A
#
# COMPACT_ATOMS: atom_id res chain seq x y z
N MET A 1 20.18 -50.68 14.73
CA MET A 1 20.88 -51.91 14.32
C MET A 1 22.33 -51.58 14.03
N ARG A 2 23.25 -52.32 14.66
CA ARG A 2 24.71 -52.26 14.50
C ARG A 2 25.11 -52.61 13.06
N ILE A 3 26.05 -51.88 12.49
CA ILE A 3 27.00 -52.45 11.52
C ILE A 3 28.40 -51.97 11.93
N ALA A 4 29.20 -52.94 12.35
CA ALA A 4 30.61 -52.80 12.67
C ALA A 4 31.44 -53.01 11.41
N LEU A 5 32.52 -52.25 11.24
CA LEU A 5 33.67 -52.67 10.44
C LEU A 5 34.97 -52.37 11.18
N LYS A 6 35.51 -53.48 11.68
CA LYS A 6 36.86 -53.91 12.09
C LYS A 6 38.05 -52.92 12.05
N ARG A 7 38.88 -53.10 13.10
CA ARG A 7 40.26 -52.66 13.33
C ARG A 7 41.29 -53.23 12.33
N CYS A 8 42.29 -52.41 12.00
CA CYS A 8 43.74 -52.66 11.86
C CYS A 8 44.36 -51.24 11.87
N GLY A 9 45.34 -50.84 12.69
CA GLY A 9 46.58 -51.49 13.05
C GLY A 9 47.68 -50.94 12.14
N GLU A 10 48.28 -49.79 12.48
CA GLU A 10 49.67 -49.40 12.12
C GLU A 10 50.04 -48.01 12.67
N THR A 11 51.30 -47.91 13.03
CA THR A 11 51.97 -46.86 13.80
C THR A 11 52.34 -45.64 12.96
N ALA A 12 52.24 -44.46 13.60
CA ALA A 12 53.02 -43.25 13.35
C ALA A 12 53.19 -42.79 11.90
N ASP A 13 52.37 -41.81 11.50
CA ASP A 13 52.90 -40.63 10.81
C ASP A 13 52.18 -39.38 11.30
N SER A 14 52.94 -38.56 12.02
CA SER A 14 52.55 -37.29 12.58
C SER A 14 52.39 -36.25 11.49
N VAL A 15 51.26 -36.29 10.78
CA VAL A 15 50.73 -35.11 10.10
C VAL A 15 49.59 -34.62 10.96
N GLY A 16 49.84 -33.55 11.71
CA GLY A 16 48.84 -32.89 12.53
C GLY A 16 47.68 -32.42 11.66
N VAL A 17 46.69 -33.28 11.46
CA VAL A 17 45.39 -32.91 10.95
C VAL A 17 44.83 -31.98 12.02
N LEU A 18 44.88 -30.67 11.77
CA LEU A 18 44.14 -29.68 12.53
C LEU A 18 42.68 -30.13 12.51
N GLN A 19 42.28 -30.85 13.56
CA GLN A 19 40.91 -31.22 13.84
C GLN A 19 40.22 -29.88 14.10
N CYS A 20 39.67 -29.28 13.04
CA CYS A 20 38.91 -28.05 13.13
C CYS A 20 37.67 -28.39 13.95
N GLN A 21 37.78 -28.24 15.28
CA GLN A 21 36.67 -28.46 16.19
C GLN A 21 35.51 -27.64 15.65
N ARG A 22 34.41 -28.32 15.30
CA ARG A 22 33.17 -27.65 14.90
C ARG A 22 32.71 -26.83 16.09
N ARG A 23 33.13 -25.57 16.15
CA ARG A 23 32.69 -24.63 17.16
C ARG A 23 31.21 -24.38 16.90
N HIS A 24 30.36 -24.92 17.77
CA HIS A 24 28.96 -24.57 17.82
C HIS A 24 28.85 -23.17 18.42
N ILE A 25 28.87 -22.15 17.56
CA ILE A 25 28.70 -20.75 17.97
C ILE A 25 27.20 -20.45 18.03
N THR A 26 26.67 -20.22 19.22
CA THR A 26 25.32 -19.70 19.45
C THR A 26 25.40 -18.23 19.87
N ARG A 27 24.36 -17.44 19.56
CA ARG A 27 24.25 -16.04 20.02
C ARG A 27 23.54 -16.03 21.37
N LEU A 28 24.21 -15.54 22.41
CA LEU A 28 23.64 -15.38 23.75
C LEU A 28 22.86 -14.06 23.93
N TYR A 29 23.05 -13.10 23.01
CA TYR A 29 22.43 -11.76 23.07
C TYR A 29 22.64 -11.00 24.39
N THR A 30 23.78 -11.21 25.07
CA THR A 30 24.13 -10.56 26.34
C THR A 30 24.55 -9.10 26.17
N SER A 31 25.30 -8.79 25.11
CA SER A 31 25.66 -7.43 24.73
C SER A 31 24.62 -6.84 23.78
N TYR A 32 24.62 -5.50 23.63
CA TYR A 32 23.77 -4.80 22.67
C TYR A 32 23.87 -5.43 21.27
N TYR A 33 22.72 -5.89 20.76
CA TYR A 33 22.60 -6.46 19.42
C TYR A 33 21.82 -5.50 18.53
N LYS A 34 22.48 -5.00 17.47
CA LYS A 34 21.82 -4.14 16.48
C LYS A 34 20.81 -4.97 15.68
N GLY A 35 19.58 -4.47 15.56
CA GLY A 35 18.54 -5.08 14.74
C GLY A 35 18.96 -5.24 13.28
N GLU A 36 18.48 -6.31 12.64
CA GLU A 36 18.73 -6.58 11.23
C GLU A 36 17.74 -5.79 10.35
N LEU A 37 18.23 -5.28 9.21
CA LEU A 37 17.39 -4.63 8.22
C LEU A 37 16.59 -5.70 7.47
N PHE A 38 15.26 -5.63 7.57
CA PHE A 38 14.37 -6.63 6.98
C PHE A 38 13.25 -5.97 6.16
N PRO A 39 12.79 -6.56 5.03
CA PRO A 39 11.77 -5.96 4.18
C PRO A 39 10.42 -5.67 4.87
N SER A 40 10.13 -6.32 6.00
CA SER A 40 8.92 -6.01 6.79
C SER A 40 8.94 -4.62 7.42
N GLN A 41 10.11 -3.98 7.50
CA GLN A 41 10.30 -2.64 8.08
C GLN A 41 10.04 -1.51 7.07
N LEU A 42 9.61 -1.84 5.84
CA LEU A 42 9.29 -0.82 4.83
C LEU A 42 8.18 0.10 5.33
N VAL A 43 8.40 1.42 5.17
CA VAL A 43 7.39 2.44 5.49
C VAL A 43 6.26 2.33 4.49
N ARG A 44 5.05 2.09 5.00
CA ARG A 44 3.87 1.90 4.16
C ARG A 44 3.11 3.21 4.01
N PRO A 45 2.61 3.51 2.81
CA PRO A 45 1.71 4.64 2.64
C PRO A 45 0.38 4.36 3.34
N LEU A 46 -0.22 5.40 3.91
CA LEU A 46 -1.60 5.36 4.38
C LEU A 46 -2.54 5.39 3.18
N GLU A 47 -3.57 4.55 3.20
CA GLU A 47 -4.62 4.60 2.20
C GLU A 47 -5.53 5.80 2.45
N ARG A 48 -5.89 6.49 1.36
CA ARG A 48 -6.66 7.73 1.41
C ARG A 48 -7.81 7.67 0.43
N LEU A 49 -8.86 8.44 0.73
CA LEU A 49 -9.93 8.60 -0.25
C LEU A 49 -9.44 9.29 -1.54
N PRO A 50 -10.02 8.95 -2.70
CA PRO A 50 -9.74 9.63 -3.96
C PRO A 50 -10.05 11.13 -3.86
N ARG A 51 -9.29 11.95 -4.61
CA ARG A 51 -9.58 13.39 -4.69
C ARG A 51 -10.96 13.63 -5.29
N GLY A 52 -11.73 14.52 -4.68
CA GLY A 52 -13.08 14.89 -5.14
C GLY A 52 -14.20 14.03 -4.57
N VAL A 53 -13.89 12.95 -3.84
CA VAL A 53 -14.90 12.18 -3.10
C VAL A 53 -15.03 12.76 -1.69
N LEU A 54 -16.14 13.43 -1.42
CA LEU A 54 -16.50 13.85 -0.07
C LEU A 54 -16.93 12.63 0.76
N LEU A 55 -16.47 12.54 2.00
CA LEU A 55 -16.83 11.42 2.89
C LEU A 55 -18.36 11.37 3.09
N ALA A 56 -19.05 12.49 3.29
CA ALA A 56 -20.50 12.57 3.40
C ALA A 56 -21.25 12.01 2.16
N ALA A 57 -20.65 12.08 0.97
CA ALA A 57 -21.19 11.48 -0.25
C ALA A 57 -20.89 9.97 -0.31
N ALA A 58 -19.68 9.56 0.06
CA ALA A 58 -19.27 8.16 0.13
C ALA A 58 -20.14 7.36 1.12
N ARG A 59 -20.47 7.98 2.26
CA ARG A 59 -21.39 7.48 3.30
C ARG A 59 -22.80 7.16 2.78
N LYS A 60 -23.30 7.96 1.83
CA LYS A 60 -24.64 7.79 1.23
C LYS A 60 -24.68 6.76 0.09
N GLY A 61 -23.55 6.15 -0.26
CA GLY A 61 -23.47 5.15 -1.33
C GLY A 61 -23.86 5.69 -2.72
N GLN A 62 -23.80 7.01 -2.94
CA GLN A 62 -24.15 7.58 -4.24
C GLN A 62 -23.12 7.16 -5.29
N PRO A 63 -23.56 6.75 -6.51
CA PRO A 63 -22.65 6.42 -7.59
C PRO A 63 -21.84 7.66 -7.96
N TRP A 64 -20.53 7.60 -7.75
CA TRP A 64 -19.62 8.67 -8.12
C TRP A 64 -19.22 8.47 -9.59
N SER A 65 -19.43 9.49 -10.42
CA SER A 65 -18.88 9.49 -11.77
C SER A 65 -17.40 9.83 -11.69
N THR A 66 -16.53 8.95 -12.20
CA THR A 66 -15.13 9.28 -12.55
C THR A 66 -15.02 10.31 -13.67
N ALA A 67 -16.15 10.81 -14.21
CA ALA A 67 -16.25 11.65 -15.39
C ALA A 67 -15.77 13.11 -15.24
N ALA A 68 -15.10 13.48 -14.14
CA ALA A 68 -14.53 14.82 -13.98
C ALA A 68 -13.15 14.84 -13.32
N VAL A 69 -12.34 13.80 -13.50
CA VAL A 69 -10.89 14.01 -13.46
C VAL A 69 -10.50 14.52 -14.84
N SER A 70 -10.73 15.82 -15.09
CA SER A 70 -10.01 16.49 -16.16
C SER A 70 -8.53 16.31 -15.85
N SER A 71 -7.85 15.51 -16.67
CA SER A 71 -6.39 15.53 -16.72
C SER A 71 -5.97 17.00 -16.85
N PRO A 72 -4.88 17.47 -16.20
CA PRO A 72 -4.41 18.84 -16.37
C PRO A 72 -4.05 19.19 -17.83
N ALA A 73 -4.06 18.20 -18.73
CA ALA A 73 -3.96 18.38 -20.17
C ALA A 73 -5.20 19.04 -20.83
N ASP A 74 -6.41 18.87 -20.30
CA ASP A 74 -7.64 19.34 -20.96
C ASP A 74 -8.02 20.79 -20.60
N GLN A 75 -7.36 21.41 -19.62
CA GLN A 75 -7.54 22.84 -19.29
C GLN A 75 -6.55 23.76 -20.02
N ALA A 76 -5.64 23.20 -20.83
CA ALA A 76 -4.58 23.96 -21.51
C ALA A 76 -4.97 24.49 -22.92
N ALA A 77 -6.24 24.42 -23.31
CA ALA A 77 -6.68 24.86 -24.64
C ALA A 77 -7.21 26.31 -24.70
N GLY A 78 -7.17 27.09 -23.61
CA GLY A 78 -7.81 28.42 -23.60
C GLY A 78 -7.23 29.49 -22.66
N GLY A 79 -6.02 29.32 -22.13
CA GLY A 79 -5.43 30.25 -21.17
C GLY A 79 -3.95 30.52 -21.45
N ARG A 80 -3.59 31.80 -21.48
CA ARG A 80 -2.24 32.35 -21.71
C ARG A 80 -1.19 31.61 -20.86
N ALA A 81 -0.16 31.07 -21.51
CA ALA A 81 0.90 30.28 -20.90
C ALA A 81 1.60 31.01 -19.75
N THR A 82 1.35 30.56 -18.52
CA THR A 82 2.24 30.79 -17.38
C THR A 82 3.27 29.66 -17.36
N THR A 83 4.55 30.03 -17.41
CA THR A 83 5.71 29.13 -17.33
C THR A 83 5.58 28.13 -16.18
N PRO A 84 5.86 26.84 -16.37
CA PRO A 84 5.90 25.89 -15.26
C PRO A 84 7.05 26.27 -14.31
N GLU A 85 6.78 26.25 -13.01
CA GLU A 85 7.78 26.46 -11.96
C GLU A 85 9.00 25.57 -12.22
N SER A 86 10.12 26.22 -12.51
CA SER A 86 11.42 25.56 -12.57
C SER A 86 11.75 25.05 -11.18
N VAL A 87 11.76 23.73 -11.01
CA VAL A 87 12.38 23.11 -9.83
C VAL A 87 13.88 23.40 -9.92
N SER A 88 14.32 24.43 -9.19
CA SER A 88 15.74 24.72 -8.99
C SER A 88 16.32 23.64 -8.09
N TRP A 89 17.47 23.11 -8.50
CA TRP A 89 18.20 22.04 -7.82
C TRP A 89 19.23 22.60 -6.82
N ASP A 90 19.12 23.87 -6.45
CA ASP A 90 20.16 24.58 -5.71
C ASP A 90 20.16 24.28 -4.19
N ASP A 91 19.10 23.65 -3.66
CA ASP A 91 18.95 23.38 -2.22
C ASP A 91 19.29 21.93 -1.80
N VAL A 92 19.96 21.14 -2.65
CA VAL A 92 20.36 19.76 -2.32
C VAL A 92 21.52 19.71 -1.30
N ASP A 93 22.24 20.82 -1.11
CA ASP A 93 23.39 20.89 -0.19
C ASP A 93 23.06 21.53 1.18
N SER A 94 21.80 21.85 1.47
CA SER A 94 21.40 22.31 2.81
C SER A 94 21.31 21.12 3.78
N THR A 95 22.45 20.54 4.12
CA THR A 95 22.58 19.76 5.34
C THR A 95 22.33 20.70 6.52
N ASP A 96 21.31 20.39 7.34
CA ASP A 96 21.05 21.01 8.64
C ASP A 96 22.27 20.86 9.56
N LEU A 97 23.24 21.76 9.41
CA LEU A 97 24.25 22.06 10.39
C LEU A 97 23.71 23.17 11.28
N VAL A 98 23.56 22.84 12.57
CA VAL A 98 23.14 23.76 13.63
C VAL A 98 24.13 24.93 13.70
N HIS A 99 23.77 26.07 13.10
CA HIS A 99 24.46 27.33 13.35
C HIS A 99 23.99 27.91 14.70
N VAL A 100 24.85 27.79 15.72
CA VAL A 100 24.56 28.15 17.12
C VAL A 100 24.48 29.67 17.37
N ASN A 101 24.77 30.55 16.42
CA ASN A 101 24.71 31.99 16.67
C ASN A 101 24.23 32.77 15.44
N ALA A 102 22.94 33.13 15.42
CA ALA A 102 22.44 34.21 14.59
C ALA A 102 21.38 35.01 15.38
N GLN A 103 21.63 36.30 15.57
CA GLN A 103 20.70 37.22 16.22
C GLN A 103 19.42 37.42 15.39
N PRO A 104 18.28 37.75 16.02
CA PRO A 104 17.00 37.82 15.33
C PRO A 104 16.95 39.09 14.47
N SER A 105 17.26 38.95 13.17
CA SER A 105 16.82 39.92 12.17
C SER A 105 15.44 39.49 11.68
N ALA A 106 14.49 40.43 11.73
CA ALA A 106 13.14 40.23 11.21
C ALA A 106 13.19 40.14 9.68
N VAL A 107 13.36 38.92 9.16
CA VAL A 107 13.24 38.64 7.74
C VAL A 107 11.75 38.53 7.42
N ALA A 108 11.26 39.48 6.63
CA ALA A 108 9.92 39.47 6.06
C ALA A 108 9.68 38.16 5.29
N ALA A 109 8.49 37.57 5.47
CA ALA A 109 8.11 36.30 4.87
C ALA A 109 8.14 36.40 3.34
N GLY A 110 8.96 35.55 2.70
CA GLY A 110 8.86 35.31 1.27
C GLY A 110 7.58 34.54 0.93
N ASP A 111 6.93 34.94 -0.14
CA ASP A 111 5.76 34.26 -0.70
C ASP A 111 6.11 32.80 -1.03
N GLY A 112 5.37 31.85 -0.45
CA GLY A 112 5.49 30.41 -0.75
C GLY A 112 5.86 29.50 0.43
N LEU A 113 6.27 30.03 1.57
CA LEU A 113 6.52 29.22 2.78
C LEU A 113 5.21 28.90 3.51
N ALA A 114 4.98 27.62 3.81
CA ALA A 114 3.85 27.19 4.63
C ALA A 114 3.79 28.02 5.93
N PRO A 115 2.59 28.45 6.38
CA PRO A 115 2.46 29.31 7.53
C PRO A 115 3.20 28.71 8.72
N LYS A 116 4.10 29.49 9.35
CA LYS A 116 4.87 29.05 10.52
C LYS A 116 3.88 28.62 11.59
N ARG A 117 3.89 27.33 11.93
CA ARG A 117 3.07 26.79 13.01
C ARG A 117 3.60 27.30 14.35
N PRO A 118 2.72 27.56 15.33
CA PRO A 118 3.18 27.94 16.66
C PRO A 118 4.01 26.79 17.26
N TYR A 119 5.03 27.15 18.04
CA TYR A 119 5.82 26.17 18.75
C TYR A 119 5.00 25.52 19.86
N VAL A 120 4.91 24.19 19.81
CA VAL A 120 4.31 23.34 20.84
C VAL A 120 5.30 22.18 21.08
N PRO A 121 5.56 21.76 22.34
CA PRO A 121 6.47 20.66 22.63
C PRO A 121 5.84 19.30 22.29
N LEU A 122 5.67 19.02 20.99
CA LEU A 122 4.97 17.83 20.47
C LEU A 122 5.58 16.51 20.97
N GLY A 123 6.89 16.48 21.26
CA GLY A 123 7.54 15.31 21.83
C GLY A 123 7.07 14.97 23.25
N GLU A 124 6.75 15.97 24.08
CA GLU A 124 6.18 15.73 25.42
C GLU A 124 4.68 15.45 25.33
N VAL A 125 3.97 16.15 24.45
CA VAL A 125 2.55 15.91 24.18
C VAL A 125 2.33 14.47 23.70
N ALA A 126 3.20 13.94 22.83
CA ALA A 126 3.13 12.55 22.38
C ALA A 126 3.41 11.54 23.51
N LYS A 127 4.26 11.87 24.50
CA LYS A 127 4.44 11.03 25.69
C LYS A 127 3.17 10.98 26.54
N LEU A 128 2.48 12.12 26.69
CA LEU A 128 1.20 12.18 27.39
C LEU A 128 0.11 11.41 26.64
N GLU A 129 0.08 11.50 25.31
CA GLU A 129 -0.83 10.72 24.47
C GLU A 129 -0.60 9.21 24.64
N LEU A 130 0.66 8.77 24.56
CA LEU A 130 1.03 7.37 24.76
C LEU A 130 0.66 6.87 26.16
N GLN A 131 0.87 7.70 27.18
CA GLN A 131 0.44 7.39 28.55
C GLN A 131 -1.08 7.26 28.65
N ALA A 132 -1.84 8.11 27.97
CA ALA A 132 -3.30 8.02 27.91
C ALA A 132 -3.76 6.73 27.22
N ASP A 133 -3.11 6.34 26.12
CA ASP A 133 -3.36 5.07 25.43
C ASP A 133 -3.12 3.88 26.39
N TYR A 134 -1.99 3.86 27.13
CA TYR A 134 -1.70 2.82 28.12
C TYR A 134 -2.72 2.76 29.26
N LEU A 135 -3.14 3.90 29.80
CA LEU A 135 -4.18 3.96 30.84
C LEU A 135 -5.53 3.47 30.31
N THR A 136 -5.84 3.79 29.06
CA THR A 136 -7.06 3.37 28.36
C THR A 136 -7.11 1.86 28.17
N GLU A 137 -5.99 1.25 27.78
CA GLU A 137 -5.82 -0.21 27.69
C GLU A 137 -5.82 -0.88 29.08
N GLY A 138 -5.24 -0.22 30.09
CA GLY A 138 -5.20 -0.69 31.48
C GLY A 138 -6.52 -0.54 32.26
N GLY A 139 -7.55 0.08 31.69
CA GLY A 139 -8.88 0.23 32.32
C GLY A 139 -9.07 1.51 33.14
N LEU A 140 -8.06 2.37 33.27
CA LEU A 140 -8.13 3.64 34.02
C LEU A 140 -8.67 4.77 33.14
N HIS A 141 -9.97 4.68 32.83
CA HIS A 141 -10.60 5.54 31.82
C HIS A 141 -10.72 7.02 32.21
N GLN A 142 -10.86 7.32 33.51
CA GLN A 142 -11.01 8.71 33.97
C GLN A 142 -9.69 9.48 33.87
N GLU A 143 -8.57 8.87 34.26
CA GLU A 143 -7.24 9.48 34.11
C GLU A 143 -6.89 9.66 32.63
N ALA A 144 -7.14 8.63 31.80
CA ALA A 144 -6.92 8.71 30.36
C ALA A 144 -7.69 9.86 29.71
N LEU A 145 -8.93 10.11 30.12
CA LEU A 145 -9.74 11.22 29.63
C LEU A 145 -9.07 12.58 29.86
N GLU A 146 -8.48 12.78 31.04
CA GLU A 146 -7.81 14.02 31.40
C GLU A 146 -6.56 14.24 30.53
N TYR A 147 -5.75 13.19 30.35
CA TYR A 147 -4.59 13.24 29.46
C TYR A 147 -4.99 13.52 28.01
N TYR A 148 -5.99 12.82 27.46
CA TYR A 148 -6.48 13.11 26.11
C TYR A 148 -7.01 14.54 25.97
N GLY A 149 -7.67 15.09 27.00
CA GLY A 149 -8.13 16.48 27.01
C GLY A 149 -6.98 17.48 26.90
N VAL A 150 -5.88 17.25 27.62
CA VAL A 150 -4.66 18.08 27.55
C VAL A 150 -4.01 17.97 26.16
N VAL A 151 -3.85 16.75 25.65
CA VAL A 151 -3.25 16.48 24.33
C VAL A 151 -4.08 17.10 23.21
N THR A 152 -5.40 16.99 23.28
CA THR A 152 -6.32 17.55 22.27
C THR A 152 -6.14 19.07 22.17
N ARG A 153 -6.11 19.78 23.30
CA ARG A 153 -5.85 21.23 23.32
C ARG A 153 -4.48 21.58 22.72
N ALA A 154 -3.44 20.82 23.06
CA ALA A 154 -2.11 21.04 22.51
C ALA A 154 -2.06 20.84 20.99
N TYR A 155 -2.75 19.81 20.47
CA TYR A 155 -2.85 19.56 19.02
C TYR A 155 -3.70 20.59 18.30
N GLU A 156 -4.78 21.09 18.91
CA GLU A 156 -5.58 22.20 18.34
C GLU A 156 -4.79 23.50 18.25
N MET A 157 -3.84 23.74 19.17
CA MET A 157 -2.92 24.88 19.08
C MET A 157 -1.84 24.65 18.02
N ALA A 158 -1.30 23.42 17.91
CA ALA A 158 -0.18 23.11 17.03
C ALA A 158 -0.58 22.97 15.55
N TYR A 159 -1.79 22.49 15.27
CA TYR A 159 -2.23 22.12 13.93
C TYR A 159 -3.43 22.95 13.45
N PRO A 160 -3.58 23.13 12.11
CA PRO A 160 -4.78 23.71 11.54
C PRO A 160 -6.04 22.92 11.90
N LYS A 161 -7.19 23.59 11.85
CA LYS A 161 -8.50 23.06 12.29
C LYS A 161 -8.83 21.67 11.71
N ASP A 162 -8.66 21.45 10.40
CA ASP A 162 -9.05 20.20 9.73
C ASP A 162 -7.86 19.21 9.57
N HIS A 163 -6.87 19.28 10.47
CA HIS A 163 -5.69 18.41 10.39
C HIS A 163 -5.98 16.98 10.90
N PRO A 164 -5.46 15.91 10.23
CA PRO A 164 -5.78 14.52 10.58
C PRO A 164 -5.36 14.12 11.99
N GLN A 165 -4.29 14.69 12.55
CA GLN A 165 -3.91 14.40 13.95
C GLN A 165 -4.90 14.96 14.97
N VAL A 166 -5.54 16.10 14.66
CA VAL A 166 -6.59 16.67 15.52
C VAL A 166 -7.84 15.80 15.45
N ALA A 167 -8.17 15.27 14.26
CA ALA A 167 -9.27 14.31 14.12
C ALA A 167 -8.96 13.01 14.88
N GLY A 168 -7.75 12.47 14.74
CA GLY A 168 -7.31 11.25 15.45
C GLY A 168 -7.40 11.36 16.97
N ILE A 169 -6.88 12.43 17.57
CA ILE A 169 -6.96 12.60 19.02
C ILE A 169 -8.40 12.80 19.51
N ARG A 170 -9.25 13.46 18.73
CA ARG A 170 -10.67 13.62 19.04
C ARG A 170 -11.42 12.28 19.03
N ILE A 171 -11.06 11.35 18.14
CA ILE A 171 -11.60 9.98 18.13
C ILE A 171 -11.21 9.24 19.41
N LYS A 172 -9.92 9.32 19.81
CA LYS A 172 -9.46 8.71 21.08
C LYS A 172 -10.17 9.30 22.30
N LEU A 173 -10.32 10.62 22.33
CA LEU A 173 -11.05 11.34 23.37
C LEU A 173 -12.53 10.95 23.40
N ALA A 174 -13.17 10.73 22.25
CA ALA A 174 -14.51 10.18 22.17
C ALA A 174 -14.59 8.79 22.80
N GLY A 175 -13.65 7.90 22.47
CA GLY A 175 -13.54 6.57 23.08
C GLY A 175 -13.42 6.63 24.61
N ALA A 176 -12.63 7.57 25.15
CA ALA A 176 -12.50 7.79 26.59
C ALA A 176 -13.79 8.34 27.23
N PHE A 177 -14.50 9.26 26.58
CA PHE A 177 -15.81 9.73 27.04
C PHE A 177 -16.84 8.60 27.12
N ARG A 178 -16.87 7.72 26.11
CA ARG A 178 -17.78 6.55 26.10
C ARG A 178 -17.50 5.64 27.28
N ARG A 179 -16.22 5.32 27.53
CA ARG A 179 -15.81 4.43 28.63
C ARG A 179 -16.04 5.02 30.03
N THR A 180 -16.15 6.34 30.14
CA THR A 180 -16.51 7.04 31.39
C THR A 180 -18.03 7.31 31.52
N GLY A 181 -18.85 6.81 30.58
CA GLY A 181 -20.31 6.93 30.59
C GLY A 181 -20.86 8.26 30.05
N ARG A 182 -20.00 9.13 29.49
CA ARG A 182 -20.40 10.44 28.92
C ARG A 182 -20.74 10.29 27.43
N PHE A 183 -21.84 9.59 27.13
CA PHE A 183 -22.19 9.20 25.76
C PHE A 183 -22.46 10.39 24.82
N GLU A 184 -23.16 11.43 25.27
CA GLU A 184 -23.44 12.62 24.45
C GLU A 184 -22.16 13.37 24.05
N SER A 185 -21.24 13.56 25.00
CA SER A 185 -19.93 14.17 24.73
C SER A 185 -19.10 13.32 23.75
N SER A 186 -19.21 11.99 23.87
CA SER A 186 -18.53 11.06 22.99
C SER A 186 -19.06 11.16 21.55
N LYS A 187 -20.39 11.08 21.37
CA LYS A 187 -21.05 11.21 20.07
C LYS A 187 -20.71 12.54 19.40
N ALA A 188 -20.81 13.65 20.14
CA ALA A 188 -20.44 14.98 19.63
C ALA A 188 -18.96 15.05 19.19
N SER A 189 -18.06 14.37 19.90
CA SER A 189 -16.64 14.30 19.54
C SER A 189 -16.40 13.49 18.27
N CYS A 190 -17.08 12.35 18.11
CA CYS A 190 -17.05 11.55 16.88
C CYS A 190 -17.60 12.32 15.67
N GLU A 191 -18.76 12.97 15.83
CA GLU A 191 -19.38 13.77 14.76
C GLU A 191 -18.48 14.94 14.34
N ALA A 192 -17.85 15.62 15.30
CA ALA A 192 -16.89 16.67 15.00
C ALA A 192 -15.65 16.13 14.27
N ALA A 193 -15.14 14.95 14.64
CA ALA A 193 -14.03 14.31 13.94
C ALA A 193 -14.41 13.93 12.49
N LEU A 194 -15.61 13.38 12.28
CA LEU A 194 -16.12 13.07 10.94
C LEU A 194 -16.28 14.33 10.08
N GLN A 195 -16.78 15.44 10.64
CA GLN A 195 -16.86 16.72 9.93
C GLN A 195 -15.48 17.26 9.53
N MET A 196 -14.47 17.11 10.39
CA MET A 196 -13.10 17.47 10.06
C MET A 196 -12.53 16.61 8.92
N LEU A 197 -12.85 15.31 8.93
CA LEU A 197 -12.47 14.39 7.86
C LEU A 197 -13.22 14.67 6.54
N ASP A 198 -14.46 15.15 6.60
CA ASP A 198 -15.24 15.61 5.45
C ASP A 198 -14.60 16.84 4.78
N ASN A 199 -14.07 17.77 5.58
CA ASN A 199 -13.40 18.98 5.09
C ASN A 199 -11.99 18.70 4.56
N ALA A 200 -11.38 17.57 4.94
CA ALA A 200 -10.05 17.21 4.49
C ALA A 200 -10.07 16.76 3.02
N PRO A 201 -9.08 17.15 2.18
CA PRO A 201 -9.10 16.85 0.75
C PRO A 201 -8.85 15.36 0.42
N GLN A 202 -8.11 14.66 1.29
CA GLN A 202 -7.76 13.23 1.16
C GLN A 202 -7.61 12.59 2.54
N PRO A 203 -8.71 12.38 3.27
CA PRO A 203 -8.67 11.76 4.61
C PRO A 203 -8.16 10.32 4.54
N SER A 204 -7.47 9.88 5.60
CA SER A 204 -7.02 8.49 5.75
C SER A 204 -8.22 7.58 5.95
N LEU A 205 -8.26 6.46 5.22
CA LEU A 205 -9.32 5.47 5.35
C LEU A 205 -9.35 4.86 6.76
N GLU A 206 -8.18 4.67 7.37
CA GLU A 206 -8.03 4.16 8.74
C GLU A 206 -8.74 5.05 9.75
N LEU A 207 -8.53 6.37 9.69
CA LEU A 207 -9.14 7.33 10.61
C LEU A 207 -10.66 7.40 10.44
N ILE A 208 -11.15 7.26 9.21
CA ILE A 208 -12.59 7.26 8.93
C ILE A 208 -13.25 6.02 9.53
N VAL A 209 -12.66 4.85 9.29
CA VAL A 209 -13.19 3.58 9.81
C VAL A 209 -13.15 3.58 11.34
N GLU A 210 -12.08 4.09 11.95
CA GLU A 210 -11.97 4.23 13.41
C GLU A 210 -13.00 5.20 13.98
N ALA A 211 -13.24 6.34 13.33
CA ALA A 211 -14.26 7.32 13.73
C ALA A 211 -15.68 6.72 13.66
N LEU A 212 -16.00 6.01 12.58
CA LEU A 212 -17.29 5.34 12.41
C LEU A 212 -17.45 4.19 13.41
N PHE A 213 -16.38 3.46 13.71
CA PHE A 213 -16.39 2.39 14.70
C PHE A 213 -16.68 2.93 16.11
N GLU A 214 -16.00 3.98 16.55
CA GLU A 214 -16.29 4.59 17.85
C GLU A 214 -17.68 5.24 17.87
N LEU A 215 -18.13 5.86 16.76
CA LEU A 215 -19.51 6.34 16.64
C LEU A 215 -20.52 5.18 16.83
N ALA A 216 -20.33 4.06 16.14
CA ALA A 216 -21.20 2.90 16.27
C ALA A 216 -21.24 2.37 17.72
N LEU A 217 -20.08 2.22 18.36
CA LEU A 217 -19.98 1.82 19.77
C LEU A 217 -20.70 2.80 20.72
N THR A 218 -20.62 4.12 20.46
CA THR A 218 -21.36 5.10 21.27
C THR A 218 -22.86 4.97 21.09
N THR A 219 -23.33 4.80 19.84
CA THR A 219 -24.76 4.67 19.55
C THR A 219 -25.35 3.37 20.12
N GLU A 220 -24.56 2.29 20.11
CA GLU A 220 -24.91 1.02 20.76
C GLU A 220 -25.05 1.19 22.28
N ALA A 221 -24.10 1.88 22.92
CA ALA A 221 -24.15 2.15 24.36
C ALA A 221 -25.32 3.06 24.77
N MET A 222 -25.79 3.93 23.86
CA MET A 222 -27.01 4.73 24.04
C MET A 222 -28.31 3.93 23.80
N GLY A 223 -28.21 2.69 23.29
CA GLY A 223 -29.37 1.84 22.99
C GLY A 223 -30.06 2.16 21.65
N ASP A 224 -29.42 2.92 20.76
CA ASP A 224 -29.99 3.27 19.46
C ASP A 224 -29.92 2.08 18.48
N ALA A 225 -30.99 1.89 17.70
CA ALA A 225 -31.04 0.88 16.67
C ALA A 225 -30.13 1.17 15.46
N ALA A 226 -29.72 2.42 15.26
CA ALA A 226 -28.88 2.84 14.15
C ALA A 226 -27.46 2.23 14.16
N ALA A 227 -26.96 1.75 15.30
CA ALA A 227 -25.58 1.27 15.47
C ALA A 227 -25.17 0.20 14.44
N GLY A 228 -26.04 -0.78 14.18
CA GLY A 228 -25.80 -1.84 13.20
C GLY A 228 -25.54 -1.30 11.78
N GLY A 229 -26.28 -0.27 11.37
CA GLY A 229 -26.11 0.37 10.06
C GLY A 229 -24.77 1.10 9.94
N ILE A 230 -24.27 1.69 11.03
CA ILE A 230 -22.98 2.41 11.04
C ILE A 230 -21.81 1.42 10.92
N TYR A 231 -21.88 0.25 11.58
CA TYR A 231 -20.87 -0.80 11.40
C TYR A 231 -20.82 -1.30 9.95
N GLU A 232 -21.99 -1.54 9.33
CA GLU A 232 -22.04 -1.94 7.93
C GLU A 232 -21.51 -0.84 7.00
N GLU A 233 -21.85 0.42 7.26
CA GLU A 233 -21.35 1.59 6.53
C GLU A 233 -19.81 1.63 6.51
N ALA A 234 -19.16 1.47 7.66
CA ALA A 234 -17.70 1.44 7.75
C ALA A 234 -17.08 0.35 6.86
N VAL A 235 -17.68 -0.84 6.84
CA VAL A 235 -17.21 -1.97 6.03
C VAL A 235 -17.45 -1.72 4.53
N THR A 236 -18.56 -1.09 4.16
CA THR A 236 -18.79 -0.72 2.75
C THR A 236 -17.75 0.28 2.23
N LEU A 237 -17.27 1.21 3.07
CA LEU A 237 -16.17 2.11 2.70
C LEU A 237 -14.85 1.35 2.52
N VAL A 238 -14.59 0.34 3.36
CA VAL A 238 -13.42 -0.54 3.19
C VAL A 238 -13.53 -1.32 1.88
N ASP A 239 -14.66 -1.97 1.60
CA ASP A 239 -14.81 -2.75 0.36
C ASP A 239 -14.68 -1.91 -0.92
N THR A 240 -15.02 -0.62 -0.88
CA THR A 240 -14.98 0.28 -2.04
C THR A 240 -13.62 0.94 -2.26
N PHE A 241 -12.93 1.36 -1.19
CA PHE A 241 -11.72 2.18 -1.30
C PHE A 241 -10.43 1.48 -0.85
N HIS A 242 -10.50 0.41 -0.05
CA HIS A 242 -9.32 -0.30 0.46
C HIS A 242 -8.66 -1.17 -0.62
N ASN A 243 -7.32 -1.23 -0.64
CA ASN A 243 -6.58 -2.21 -1.45
C ASN A 243 -6.07 -3.33 -0.55
N ALA A 244 -6.80 -4.45 -0.51
CA ALA A 244 -6.51 -5.53 0.40
C ALA A 244 -5.14 -6.19 0.16
N GLY A 245 -4.56 -6.08 -1.04
CA GLY A 245 -3.27 -6.66 -1.39
C GLY A 245 -2.05 -5.80 -1.04
N GLN A 246 -2.21 -4.48 -0.90
CA GLN A 246 -1.07 -3.57 -0.79
C GLN A 246 -0.24 -3.82 0.48
N SER A 247 -0.88 -4.22 1.58
CA SER A 247 -0.22 -4.50 2.86
C SER A 247 0.83 -5.61 2.78
N HIS A 248 0.63 -6.62 1.93
CA HIS A 248 1.52 -7.78 1.80
C HIS A 248 2.36 -7.81 0.53
N LYS A 249 2.33 -6.75 -0.29
CA LYS A 249 3.04 -6.67 -1.57
C LYS A 249 4.52 -7.05 -1.46
N MET A 250 5.21 -6.52 -0.47
CA MET A 250 6.64 -6.79 -0.21
C MET A 250 6.90 -7.98 0.72
N LEU A 251 5.85 -8.53 1.34
CA LEU A 251 5.94 -9.62 2.32
C LEU A 251 5.74 -11.00 1.66
N ARG A 252 4.92 -11.05 0.60
CA ARG A 252 4.43 -12.27 -0.04
C ARG A 252 5.54 -13.20 -0.55
N LEU A 253 6.62 -12.65 -1.12
CA LEU A 253 7.72 -13.44 -1.69
C LEU A 253 8.85 -13.75 -0.70
N LEU A 254 8.79 -13.24 0.54
CA LEU A 254 9.85 -13.41 1.54
C LEU A 254 10.20 -14.88 1.86
N PRO A 255 9.24 -15.83 1.91
CA PRO A 255 9.55 -17.25 2.06
C PRO A 255 10.57 -17.81 1.06
N ARG A 256 10.73 -17.18 -0.11
CA ARG A 256 11.70 -17.60 -1.14
C ARG A 256 13.14 -17.21 -0.82
N LEU A 257 13.38 -16.35 0.18
CA LEU A 257 14.72 -15.99 0.65
C LEU A 257 15.39 -17.15 1.40
N GLY A 258 14.60 -17.99 2.07
CA GLY A 258 15.09 -19.15 2.81
C GLY A 258 15.86 -20.11 1.92
N ARG A 259 17.17 -20.27 2.17
CA ARG A 259 18.06 -21.15 1.38
C ARG A 259 18.38 -22.47 2.06
N ARG A 260 18.05 -22.63 3.33
CA ARG A 260 18.34 -23.84 4.12
C ARG A 260 17.04 -24.57 4.47
N PHE A 261 17.12 -25.89 4.61
CA PHE A 261 15.96 -26.72 4.97
C PHE A 261 16.15 -27.50 6.28
N ASN A 262 17.39 -27.81 6.68
CA ASN A 262 17.64 -28.57 7.91
C ASN A 262 17.76 -27.68 9.16
N LEU A 263 18.32 -26.47 9.01
CA LEU A 263 18.49 -25.46 10.06
C LEU A 263 18.09 -24.13 9.47
N ASN A 264 17.50 -23.25 10.28
CA ASN A 264 16.94 -21.97 9.87
C ASN A 264 15.85 -22.09 8.78
N PHE A 265 15.02 -23.13 8.87
CA PHE A 265 13.97 -23.37 7.86
C PHE A 265 12.76 -22.48 8.06
N GLU A 266 12.62 -21.83 9.21
CA GLU A 266 11.61 -20.81 9.51
C GLU A 266 11.62 -19.65 8.50
N GLU A 267 12.78 -19.34 7.89
CA GLU A 267 12.88 -18.37 6.80
C GLU A 267 11.95 -18.72 5.60
N LYS A 268 11.62 -20.00 5.41
CA LYS A 268 10.69 -20.48 4.37
C LYS A 268 9.22 -20.47 4.79
N PHE A 269 8.94 -20.20 6.06
CA PHE A 269 7.61 -20.19 6.65
C PHE A 269 7.31 -18.88 7.37
N LEU A 270 8.02 -17.81 7.01
CA LEU A 270 7.76 -16.47 7.54
C LEU A 270 6.29 -16.10 7.29
N TYR A 271 5.61 -15.74 8.37
CA TYR A 271 4.23 -15.33 8.37
C TYR A 271 4.12 -13.97 9.05
N PHE A 272 3.39 -13.07 8.40
CA PHE A 272 3.06 -11.75 8.94
C PHE A 272 1.55 -11.69 9.04
N SER A 273 1.05 -11.42 10.24
CA SER A 273 -0.39 -11.37 10.48
C SER A 273 -0.99 -10.16 9.79
N PRO A 274 -2.12 -10.29 9.07
CA PRO A 274 -2.80 -9.13 8.51
C PRO A 274 -3.30 -8.16 9.58
N PHE A 275 -3.53 -8.62 10.82
CA PHE A 275 -3.96 -7.75 11.91
C PHE A 275 -2.87 -6.78 12.39
N ASP A 276 -1.59 -7.15 12.26
CA ASP A 276 -0.46 -6.26 12.62
C ASP A 276 -0.09 -5.35 11.45
N VAL A 277 -0.25 -5.89 10.24
CA VAL A 277 0.21 -5.24 9.02
C VAL A 277 -0.85 -4.28 8.49
N ASP A 278 -2.13 -4.51 8.75
CA ASP A 278 -3.23 -3.78 8.13
C ASP A 278 -4.30 -3.42 9.17
N ARG A 279 -4.17 -2.22 9.75
CA ARG A 279 -5.07 -1.74 10.81
C ARG A 279 -6.48 -1.48 10.28
N VAL A 280 -6.63 -1.05 9.03
CA VAL A 280 -7.95 -0.86 8.39
C VAL A 280 -8.71 -2.19 8.37
N PHE A 281 -8.03 -3.27 7.97
CA PHE A 281 -8.58 -4.62 8.00
C PHE A 281 -8.98 -5.05 9.43
N ALA A 282 -8.13 -4.81 10.44
CA ALA A 282 -8.44 -5.16 11.83
C ALA A 282 -9.65 -4.38 12.37
N LEU A 283 -9.76 -3.09 12.07
CA LEU A 283 -10.90 -2.26 12.45
C LEU A 283 -12.19 -2.71 11.77
N ALA A 284 -12.14 -3.05 10.48
CA ALA A 284 -13.29 -3.60 9.75
C ALA A 284 -13.76 -4.95 10.33
N ASP A 285 -12.82 -5.83 10.70
CA ASP A 285 -13.13 -7.09 11.37
C ASP A 285 -13.84 -6.86 12.72
N GLN A 286 -13.36 -5.89 13.50
CA GLN A 286 -14.00 -5.51 14.77
C GLN A 286 -15.39 -4.89 14.58
N CYS A 287 -15.59 -4.08 13.54
CA CYS A 287 -16.92 -3.56 13.18
C CYS A 287 -17.91 -4.70 12.93
N LEU A 288 -17.50 -5.69 12.13
CA LEU A 288 -18.33 -6.86 11.82
C LEU A 288 -18.57 -7.74 13.05
N ALA A 289 -17.55 -7.95 13.89
CA ALA A 289 -17.70 -8.70 15.14
C ALA A 289 -18.71 -8.06 16.09
N ARG A 290 -18.70 -6.73 16.20
CA ARG A 290 -19.66 -6.00 17.04
C ARG A 290 -21.05 -5.97 16.43
N ALA A 291 -21.16 -5.80 15.11
CA ALA A 291 -22.44 -5.89 14.41
C ALA A 291 -23.10 -7.26 14.57
N GLU A 292 -22.33 -8.35 14.49
CA GLU A 292 -22.81 -9.72 14.74
C GLU A 292 -23.45 -9.84 16.13
N ALA A 293 -22.72 -9.44 17.18
CA ALA A 293 -23.23 -9.46 18.56
C ALA A 293 -24.47 -8.57 18.74
N PHE A 294 -24.50 -7.42 18.06
CA PHE A 294 -25.64 -6.50 18.09
C PHE A 294 -26.90 -7.09 17.46
N TYR A 295 -26.78 -7.74 16.29
CA TYR A 295 -27.92 -8.38 15.62
C TYR A 295 -28.38 -9.64 16.35
N ASP A 296 -27.45 -10.42 16.91
CA ASP A 296 -27.78 -11.60 17.72
C ASP A 296 -28.57 -11.19 18.98
N GLY A 297 -28.15 -10.12 19.67
CA GLY A 297 -28.87 -9.55 20.81
C GLY A 297 -30.28 -9.06 20.48
N LYS A 298 -30.55 -8.74 19.21
CA LYS A 298 -31.88 -8.36 18.69
C LYS A 298 -32.68 -9.52 18.10
N ASN A 299 -32.12 -10.73 18.09
CA ASN A 299 -32.66 -11.90 17.39
C ASN A 299 -32.86 -11.69 15.87
N ASP A 300 -32.08 -10.81 15.24
CA ASP A 300 -32.08 -10.60 13.78
C ASP A 300 -31.14 -11.61 13.09
N ARG A 301 -31.68 -12.78 12.75
CA ARG A 301 -30.91 -13.86 12.11
C ARG A 301 -30.39 -13.48 10.72
N ASP A 302 -31.16 -12.69 9.97
CA ASP A 302 -30.79 -12.30 8.62
C ASP A 302 -29.62 -11.31 8.64
N GLY A 303 -29.63 -10.38 9.61
CA GLY A 303 -28.50 -9.49 9.91
C GLY A 303 -27.22 -10.24 10.27
N VAL A 304 -27.31 -11.21 11.19
CA VAL A 304 -26.16 -12.04 11.60
C VAL A 304 -25.56 -12.79 10.41
N MET A 305 -26.38 -13.44 9.60
CA MET A 305 -25.91 -14.19 8.42
C MET A 305 -25.20 -13.28 7.41
N ARG A 306 -25.73 -12.09 7.16
CA ARG A 306 -25.14 -11.11 6.24
C ARG A 306 -23.77 -10.62 6.72
N VAL A 307 -23.67 -10.26 8.01
CA VAL A 307 -22.43 -9.77 8.62
C VAL A 307 -21.35 -10.86 8.62
N LEU A 308 -21.71 -12.09 8.99
CA LEU A 308 -20.78 -13.23 8.97
C LEU A 308 -20.28 -13.57 7.57
N GLN A 309 -21.15 -13.51 6.55
CA GLN A 309 -20.75 -13.70 5.16
C GLN A 309 -19.74 -12.63 4.73
N ARG A 310 -20.01 -11.35 4.99
CA ARG A 310 -19.07 -10.25 4.69
C ARG A 310 -17.75 -10.40 5.42
N ARG A 311 -17.78 -10.79 6.70
CA ARG A 311 -16.57 -11.02 7.52
C ARG A 311 -15.71 -12.14 6.95
N LYS A 312 -16.35 -13.24 6.54
CA LYS A 312 -15.68 -14.34 5.83
C LYS A 312 -15.08 -13.88 4.50
N GLU A 313 -15.81 -13.13 3.69
CA GLU A 313 -15.30 -12.62 2.42
C GLU A 313 -14.11 -11.67 2.61
N LEU A 314 -14.15 -10.81 3.63
CA LEU A 314 -13.07 -9.90 3.99
C LEU A 314 -11.78 -10.65 4.34
N ILE A 315 -11.86 -11.68 5.18
CA ILE A 315 -10.70 -12.51 5.54
C ILE A 315 -10.23 -13.37 4.35
N ASP A 316 -11.14 -13.90 3.53
CA ASP A 316 -10.81 -14.70 2.34
C ASP A 316 -10.07 -13.85 1.29
N LYS A 317 -10.54 -12.62 1.03
CA LYS A 317 -9.84 -11.64 0.17
C LYS A 317 -8.42 -11.37 0.67
N LYS A 318 -8.25 -11.19 1.99
CA LYS A 318 -6.94 -10.96 2.60
C LYS A 318 -6.03 -12.17 2.44
N PHE A 319 -6.51 -13.38 2.75
CA PHE A 319 -5.74 -14.61 2.57
C PHE A 319 -5.37 -14.87 1.11
N PHE A 320 -6.29 -14.62 0.18
CA PHE A 320 -6.05 -14.74 -1.26
C PHE A 320 -4.87 -13.86 -1.69
N ASN A 321 -4.84 -12.61 -1.25
CA ASN A 321 -3.74 -11.69 -1.54
C ASN A 321 -2.40 -12.08 -0.88
N MET A 322 -2.44 -12.84 0.21
CA MET A 322 -1.25 -13.41 0.86
C MET A 322 -0.78 -14.72 0.21
N ARG A 323 -1.56 -15.34 -0.69
CA ARG A 323 -1.16 -16.62 -1.31
C ARG A 323 0.06 -16.46 -2.21
N ASP A 324 0.95 -17.44 -2.13
CA ASP A 324 2.02 -17.66 -3.10
C ASP A 324 2.32 -19.15 -3.18
N PHE A 325 2.88 -19.59 -4.30
CA PHE A 325 3.36 -20.96 -4.46
C PHE A 325 4.75 -21.15 -3.88
N ALA A 326 5.03 -22.34 -3.36
CA ALA A 326 6.35 -22.68 -2.88
C ALA A 326 7.38 -22.65 -4.04
N GLY A 327 8.55 -22.07 -3.76
CA GLY A 327 9.71 -22.16 -4.63
C GLY A 327 10.51 -23.45 -4.38
N ARG A 328 11.84 -23.33 -4.34
CA ARG A 328 12.71 -24.47 -4.01
C ARG A 328 12.56 -24.85 -2.53
N ILE A 329 12.20 -26.11 -2.28
CA ILE A 329 12.02 -26.65 -0.92
C ILE A 329 13.37 -26.95 -0.26
N HIS A 330 14.19 -27.81 -0.87
CA HIS A 330 15.46 -28.23 -0.28
C HIS A 330 16.54 -27.15 -0.31
N THR A 331 17.60 -27.40 0.47
CA THR A 331 18.75 -26.50 0.61
C THR A 331 19.34 -26.10 -0.75
N MET A 332 19.65 -24.82 -0.90
CA MET A 332 20.36 -24.21 -2.02
C MET A 332 21.69 -23.66 -1.52
N ARG A 333 22.79 -24.04 -2.17
CA ARG A 333 24.13 -23.47 -1.89
C ARG A 333 24.45 -22.37 -2.91
N GLY A 334 25.11 -21.30 -2.48
CA GLY A 334 25.45 -20.18 -3.36
C GLY A 334 24.26 -19.30 -3.74
N HIS A 335 24.27 -18.78 -4.98
CA HIS A 335 23.20 -17.99 -5.62
C HIS A 335 22.60 -16.83 -4.79
N TRP A 336 23.40 -16.19 -3.93
CA TRP A 336 22.92 -15.11 -3.05
C TRP A 336 22.36 -13.90 -3.82
N LYS A 337 22.82 -13.66 -5.06
CA LYS A 337 22.34 -12.58 -5.93
C LYS A 337 20.87 -12.74 -6.35
N ARG A 338 20.28 -13.94 -6.22
CA ARG A 338 18.85 -14.18 -6.53
C ARG A 338 17.89 -13.39 -5.65
N ARG A 339 18.32 -12.90 -4.48
CA ARG A 339 17.52 -12.03 -3.62
C ARG A 339 16.99 -10.79 -4.35
N ALA A 340 17.72 -10.29 -5.35
CA ALA A 340 17.30 -9.14 -6.15
C ALA A 340 16.10 -9.44 -7.06
N GLN A 341 15.90 -10.70 -7.45
CA GLN A 341 14.72 -11.13 -8.21
C GLN A 341 13.53 -11.38 -7.27
N THR A 342 13.79 -11.85 -6.05
CA THR A 342 12.77 -12.08 -5.03
C THR A 342 12.20 -10.79 -4.46
N LEU A 343 13.07 -9.83 -4.14
CA LEU A 343 12.70 -8.54 -3.54
C LEU A 343 12.39 -7.53 -4.63
N THR A 344 11.21 -7.64 -5.21
CA THR A 344 10.72 -6.79 -6.29
C THR A 344 9.30 -6.32 -6.00
N ASN A 345 8.81 -5.35 -6.78
CA ASN A 345 7.42 -4.88 -6.76
C ASN A 345 6.50 -5.92 -7.43
N ALA A 346 6.54 -7.17 -6.97
CA ALA A 346 5.77 -8.25 -7.54
C ALA A 346 4.27 -7.90 -7.47
N PRO A 347 3.53 -8.03 -8.59
CA PRO A 347 2.11 -7.70 -8.59
C PRO A 347 1.38 -8.59 -7.58
N THR A 348 0.49 -7.98 -6.82
CA THR A 348 -0.42 -8.71 -5.93
C THR A 348 -1.51 -9.40 -6.78
N PRO A 349 -2.14 -10.48 -6.29
CA PRO A 349 -3.24 -11.11 -7.01
C PRO A 349 -4.35 -10.12 -7.39
N GLU A 350 -4.69 -9.21 -6.48
CA GLU A 350 -5.66 -8.15 -6.71
C GLU A 350 -5.25 -7.15 -7.80
N GLU A 351 -4.02 -6.62 -7.77
CA GLU A 351 -3.53 -5.73 -8.84
C GLU A 351 -3.48 -6.45 -10.19
N LEU A 352 -3.06 -7.71 -10.20
CA LEU A 352 -2.97 -8.53 -11.41
C LEU A 352 -4.35 -8.75 -12.06
N LEU A 353 -5.38 -9.00 -11.26
CA LEU A 353 -6.75 -9.18 -11.73
C LEU A 353 -7.39 -7.86 -12.16
N ARG A 354 -7.17 -6.77 -11.40
CA ARG A 354 -7.70 -5.44 -11.72
C ARG A 354 -7.09 -4.86 -13.00
N TYR A 355 -5.78 -4.93 -13.13
CA TYR A 355 -5.03 -4.38 -14.27
C TYR A 355 -4.60 -5.45 -15.26
N SER A 356 -5.43 -6.47 -15.45
CA SER A 356 -5.22 -7.46 -16.51
C SER A 356 -5.09 -6.74 -17.86
N PRO A 357 -4.10 -7.07 -18.71
CA PRO A 357 -3.83 -6.35 -19.94
C PRO A 357 -4.97 -6.43 -20.98
N THR A 358 -5.95 -7.30 -20.76
CA THR A 358 -7.17 -7.41 -21.58
C THR A 358 -8.26 -6.44 -21.15
N ILE A 359 -8.33 -6.10 -19.86
CA ILE A 359 -9.33 -5.19 -19.27
C ILE A 359 -8.75 -3.77 -19.24
N HIS A 360 -7.62 -3.60 -18.56
CA HIS A 360 -6.86 -2.36 -18.54
C HIS A 360 -5.81 -2.40 -19.65
N GLN A 361 -6.27 -2.16 -20.87
CA GLN A 361 -5.43 -2.24 -22.07
C GLN A 361 -4.30 -1.22 -22.01
N VAL A 362 -3.14 -1.64 -22.51
CA VAL A 362 -2.00 -0.74 -22.69
C VAL A 362 -2.33 0.20 -23.83
N HIS A 363 -2.38 1.50 -23.56
CA HIS A 363 -2.45 2.50 -24.62
C HIS A 363 -1.19 2.39 -25.47
N ARG A 364 -1.38 2.08 -26.75
CA ARG A 364 -0.31 1.84 -27.71
C ARG A 364 -0.46 2.83 -28.85
N ASP A 365 0.43 3.81 -28.88
CA ASP A 365 0.45 4.88 -29.88
C ASP A 365 1.44 4.53 -31.01
N PHE A 366 0.92 4.49 -32.24
CA PHE A 366 1.70 4.12 -33.41
C PHE A 366 2.65 5.23 -33.88
N GLN A 367 2.47 6.47 -33.39
CA GLN A 367 3.40 7.57 -33.67
C GLN A 367 4.85 7.22 -33.26
N TYR A 368 5.01 6.37 -32.26
CA TYR A 368 6.32 5.94 -31.75
C TYR A 368 6.70 4.52 -32.19
N GLU A 369 5.96 3.94 -33.12
CA GLU A 369 6.18 2.58 -33.60
C GLU A 369 6.42 2.51 -35.11
N LEU A 370 6.99 1.40 -35.55
CA LEU A 370 7.27 1.12 -36.98
C LEU A 370 6.26 0.14 -37.60
N ASN A 371 5.30 -0.36 -36.82
CA ASN A 371 4.32 -1.33 -37.25
C ASN A 371 2.93 -0.82 -36.90
N ALA A 372 2.00 -0.85 -37.86
CA ALA A 372 0.60 -0.58 -37.63
C ALA A 372 -0.28 -1.73 -38.18
N PRO A 373 -1.53 -1.84 -37.70
CA PRO A 373 -2.52 -2.71 -38.33
C PRO A 373 -2.84 -2.23 -39.76
N ILE A 374 -3.31 -3.18 -40.59
CA ILE A 374 -3.84 -2.87 -41.92
C ILE A 374 -4.97 -1.84 -41.80
N GLY A 375 -4.95 -0.81 -42.64
CA GLY A 375 -5.89 0.31 -42.59
C GLY A 375 -5.39 1.52 -41.80
N ARG A 376 -4.33 1.39 -40.99
CA ARG A 376 -3.71 2.48 -40.22
C ARG A 376 -2.23 2.70 -40.58
N GLU A 377 -1.85 2.33 -41.81
CA GLU A 377 -0.47 2.41 -42.30
C GLU A 377 0.10 3.85 -42.25
N GLY A 378 -0.76 4.87 -42.37
CA GLY A 378 -0.38 6.29 -42.33
C GLY A 378 -0.04 6.84 -40.94
N GLU A 379 -0.30 6.08 -39.87
CA GLU A 379 -0.12 6.52 -38.49
C GLU A 379 1.22 6.09 -37.86
N VAL A 380 1.98 5.26 -38.57
CA VAL A 380 3.32 4.83 -38.16
C VAL A 380 4.25 6.04 -38.02
N GLN A 381 5.24 5.96 -37.12
CA GLN A 381 6.27 7.00 -36.93
C GLN A 381 6.73 7.55 -38.27
N GLN A 382 6.68 8.86 -38.49
CA GLN A 382 7.03 9.45 -39.79
C GLN A 382 8.53 9.40 -40.07
N GLY A 383 8.91 9.43 -41.35
CA GLY A 383 10.31 9.57 -41.76
C GLY A 383 10.42 10.29 -43.10
N VAL A 384 11.53 11.01 -43.28
CA VAL A 384 11.79 11.78 -44.51
C VAL A 384 12.25 10.82 -45.61
N ASN A 385 11.73 11.01 -46.83
CA ASN A 385 12.10 10.24 -48.01
C ASN A 385 11.98 8.71 -47.84
N ARG A 386 10.90 8.26 -47.18
CA ARG A 386 10.62 6.82 -47.04
C ARG A 386 10.21 6.22 -48.38
N VAL A 387 11.01 5.29 -48.88
CA VAL A 387 10.75 4.49 -50.07
C VAL A 387 10.64 3.02 -49.66
N VAL A 388 9.49 2.40 -49.94
CA VAL A 388 9.29 0.96 -49.72
C VAL A 388 10.04 0.19 -50.81
N MET A 389 11.05 -0.59 -50.42
CA MET A 389 11.89 -1.33 -51.36
C MET A 389 11.27 -2.69 -51.73
N ASP A 390 11.28 -3.64 -50.79
CA ASP A 390 10.75 -4.99 -50.92
C ASP A 390 10.41 -5.53 -49.51
N SER A 391 9.80 -6.71 -49.44
CA SER A 391 9.45 -7.40 -48.19
C SER A 391 10.65 -7.92 -47.36
N GLY A 392 11.89 -7.61 -47.75
CA GLY A 392 13.09 -8.03 -47.02
C GLY A 392 13.42 -9.52 -47.14
N ASN A 393 13.05 -10.17 -48.25
CA ASN A 393 13.22 -11.61 -48.42
C ASN A 393 14.71 -12.04 -48.33
N PRO A 394 15.09 -12.99 -47.44
CA PRO A 394 16.49 -13.37 -47.25
C PRO A 394 17.14 -14.03 -48.49
N TYR A 395 16.35 -14.57 -49.43
CA TYR A 395 16.87 -15.26 -50.61
C TYR A 395 17.28 -14.33 -51.75
N ARG A 396 16.99 -13.02 -51.67
CA ARG A 396 17.33 -12.04 -52.72
C ARG A 396 18.83 -11.87 -52.98
N ARG A 397 19.65 -12.31 -52.00
CA ARG A 397 21.13 -12.29 -52.07
C ARG A 397 21.73 -13.54 -52.72
N ARG A 398 20.91 -14.52 -53.10
CA ARG A 398 21.36 -15.74 -53.79
C ARG A 398 21.54 -15.43 -55.30
N GLY A 399 21.36 -16.44 -56.14
CA GLY A 399 21.47 -16.31 -57.59
C GLY A 399 20.19 -15.82 -58.28
N ILE A 400 20.32 -15.58 -59.59
CA ILE A 400 19.26 -15.07 -60.47
C ILE A 400 17.99 -15.94 -60.42
N GLN A 401 18.13 -17.26 -60.27
CA GLN A 401 16.99 -18.17 -60.19
C GLN A 401 16.12 -17.88 -58.95
N ALA A 402 16.74 -17.65 -57.78
CA ALA A 402 16.01 -17.29 -56.57
C ALA A 402 15.30 -15.94 -56.74
N ASN A 403 15.93 -14.97 -57.41
CA ASN A 403 15.30 -13.68 -57.71
C ASN A 403 14.11 -13.81 -58.67
N ARG A 404 14.18 -14.73 -59.65
CA ARG A 404 13.05 -15.01 -60.55
C ARG A 404 11.86 -15.64 -59.81
N MET A 405 12.11 -16.53 -58.85
CA MET A 405 11.06 -17.20 -58.08
C MET A 405 10.24 -16.23 -57.22
N MET A 406 10.79 -15.06 -56.87
CA MET A 406 10.17 -14.13 -55.92
C MET A 406 9.65 -12.85 -56.58
N ARG A 407 9.70 -12.80 -57.93
CA ARG A 407 9.42 -11.59 -58.72
C ARG A 407 8.06 -10.95 -58.44
N ASP A 408 7.04 -11.76 -58.15
CA ASP A 408 5.66 -11.27 -57.97
C ASP A 408 5.26 -11.09 -56.50
N ALA A 409 6.12 -11.47 -55.55
CA ALA A 409 5.79 -11.50 -54.12
C ALA A 409 5.42 -10.10 -53.59
N ASP A 410 6.23 -9.08 -53.89
CA ASP A 410 5.98 -7.71 -53.41
C ASP A 410 4.74 -7.08 -54.07
N LYS A 411 4.48 -7.40 -55.34
CA LYS A 411 3.27 -6.95 -56.04
C LYS A 411 2.01 -7.58 -55.44
N ASN A 412 2.08 -8.85 -55.08
CA ASN A 412 0.98 -9.55 -54.42
C ASN A 412 0.74 -9.02 -53.00
N TYR A 413 1.81 -8.73 -52.26
CA TYR A 413 1.71 -8.11 -50.95
C TYR A 413 1.10 -6.70 -51.00
N ALA A 414 1.55 -5.85 -51.93
CA ALA A 414 0.98 -4.53 -52.13
C ALA A 414 -0.51 -4.58 -52.50
N LYS A 415 -0.93 -5.55 -53.34
CA LYS A 415 -2.35 -5.79 -53.63
C LYS A 415 -3.14 -6.22 -52.39
N TYR A 416 -2.57 -7.11 -51.58
CA TYR A 416 -3.20 -7.61 -50.36
C TYR A 416 -3.47 -6.50 -49.34
N VAL A 417 -2.48 -5.63 -49.10
CA VAL A 417 -2.63 -4.49 -48.17
C VAL A 417 -3.69 -3.52 -48.70
N ARG A 418 -3.60 -3.12 -49.98
CA ARG A 418 -4.58 -2.21 -50.60
C ARG A 418 -6.01 -2.75 -50.63
N ALA A 419 -6.22 -4.02 -50.99
CA ALA A 419 -7.57 -4.61 -51.05
C ALA A 419 -8.27 -4.57 -49.68
N LYS A 420 -7.51 -4.83 -48.62
CA LYS A 420 -8.01 -4.81 -47.24
C LYS A 420 -8.19 -3.41 -46.66
N GLU A 421 -7.43 -2.42 -47.14
CA GLU A 421 -7.65 -1.00 -46.79
C GLU A 421 -9.00 -0.48 -47.32
N PHE A 422 -9.46 -0.94 -48.48
CA PHE A 422 -10.68 -0.46 -49.14
C PHE A 422 -11.90 -1.41 -49.01
N GLY A 423 -11.78 -2.50 -48.24
CA GLY A 423 -12.89 -3.40 -47.91
C GLY A 423 -13.49 -4.17 -49.11
N GLN A 424 -12.70 -4.45 -50.15
CA GLN A 424 -13.11 -5.26 -51.31
C GLN A 424 -12.69 -6.72 -51.21
#